data_AF-A0A976FLV6-F1
#
_entry.id   AF-A0A976FLV6-F1
#
_cell.length_a   1.000
_cell.length_b   1.000
_cell.length_c   1.000
_cell.angle_alpha   90.00
_cell.angle_beta   90.00
_cell.angle_gamma   90.00
#
_symmetry.space_group_name_H-M   'P 1'
#
loop_
_entity.id
_entity.type
_entity.pdbx_description
1 polymer ?
#
loop_
_entity_poly.entity_id
_entity_poly.type
_entity_poly.pdbx_seq_one_letter_code
_entity_poly.pdbx_strand_id
1 'polypeptide(L)'
;MTVWTTFSALREEVAKSNENALINEITVTGQLMHHRRISRKCSFFDLASVLSGERERLEVILKIIDDELSVDDVNTIRNRVKVGDIVNVRGFIERLEKGALVLLHARDITIVRAWKDENPNVTFLPLPSIATSDKKLLMKEKVKPKSIENVVHQGVLDVRIHCKFWINSKTCQYGDKCEYFHVSDADQKLERAKWVKERIHLKRDRAHLKEDPLDPHAKSGKQQRAQVFVEWLVKTFGEEYLASGTGVLDIAGGRGCVSFELWNKRRLRCTLVEPPPCNTS
;
A
#
# COMPACT_ATOMS: atom_id res chain seq x y z
N MET A 1 -8.26 11.59 32.53
CA MET A 1 -8.42 10.93 31.22
C MET A 1 -8.44 9.43 31.45
N THR A 2 -9.48 8.73 30.99
CA THR A 2 -9.56 7.27 31.07
C THR A 2 -8.58 6.65 30.08
N VAL A 3 -7.71 5.74 30.54
CA VAL A 3 -6.77 5.02 29.69
C VAL A 3 -7.31 3.62 29.45
N TRP A 4 -7.48 3.27 28.18
CA TRP A 4 -8.02 1.98 27.78
C TRP A 4 -6.91 1.01 27.41
N THR A 5 -6.86 -0.13 28.09
CA THR A 5 -5.87 -1.19 27.85
C THR A 5 -6.48 -2.44 27.20
N THR A 6 -7.82 -2.55 27.17
CA THR A 6 -8.58 -3.67 26.61
C THR A 6 -9.57 -3.15 25.57
N PHE A 7 -9.62 -3.77 24.39
CA PHE A 7 -10.39 -3.21 23.25
C PHE A 7 -11.83 -3.73 23.19
N SER A 8 -12.14 -4.91 23.73
CA SER A 8 -13.53 -5.36 23.94
C SER A 8 -14.31 -4.41 24.84
N ALA A 9 -13.76 -4.09 26.01
CA ALA A 9 -14.38 -3.12 26.95
C ALA A 9 -14.61 -1.76 26.28
N LEU A 10 -13.64 -1.29 25.48
CA LEU A 10 -13.79 -0.06 24.71
C LEU A 10 -14.92 -0.15 23.69
N ARG A 11 -15.03 -1.27 22.95
CA ARG A 11 -16.11 -1.49 21.97
C ARG A 11 -17.48 -1.58 22.64
N GLU A 12 -17.58 -2.21 23.81
CA GLU A 12 -18.82 -2.28 24.59
C GLU A 12 -19.26 -0.90 25.07
N GLU A 13 -18.33 -0.08 25.55
CA GLU A 13 -18.61 1.28 25.97
C GLU A 13 -19.08 2.14 24.79
N VAL A 14 -18.37 2.06 23.66
CA VAL A 14 -18.75 2.74 22.41
C VAL A 14 -20.12 2.27 21.90
N ALA A 15 -20.47 0.99 22.09
CA ALA A 15 -21.76 0.44 21.67
C ALA A 15 -22.92 0.90 22.55
N LYS A 16 -22.69 1.19 23.83
CA LYS A 16 -23.69 1.72 24.78
C LYS A 16 -23.97 3.20 24.56
N SER A 17 -23.00 3.94 24.03
CA SER A 17 -23.20 5.35 23.67
C SER A 17 -24.14 5.47 22.46
N ASN A 18 -25.26 6.16 22.65
CA ASN A 18 -26.34 6.28 21.66
C ASN A 18 -26.13 7.42 20.65
N GLU A 19 -25.04 8.17 20.81
CA GLU A 19 -24.69 9.26 19.91
C GLU A 19 -23.85 8.73 18.74
N ASN A 20 -24.25 9.03 17.50
CA ASN A 20 -23.43 8.88 16.29
C ASN A 20 -22.21 9.84 16.28
N ALA A 21 -21.87 10.42 17.42
CA ALA A 21 -20.85 11.44 17.56
C ALA A 21 -19.52 10.83 17.99
N LEU A 22 -18.45 11.41 17.46
CA LEU A 22 -17.06 11.17 17.82
C LEU A 22 -16.94 11.14 19.35
N ILE A 23 -16.63 9.97 19.92
CA ILE A 23 -16.48 9.87 21.37
C ILE A 23 -15.25 10.69 21.76
N ASN A 24 -15.42 11.54 22.78
CA ASN A 24 -14.45 12.45 23.39
C ASN A 24 -13.01 11.96 23.36
N GLU A 25 -12.05 12.88 23.43
CA GLU A 25 -10.63 12.56 23.47
C GLU A 25 -10.29 11.49 24.52
N ILE A 26 -9.84 10.33 24.03
CA ILE A 26 -9.44 9.17 24.83
C ILE A 26 -7.96 8.86 24.62
N THR A 27 -7.42 8.08 25.54
CA THR A 27 -6.10 7.48 25.41
C THR A 27 -6.22 5.97 25.41
N VAL A 28 -5.62 5.31 24.41
CA VAL A 28 -5.59 3.85 24.27
C VAL A 28 -4.15 3.37 24.30
N THR A 29 -3.86 2.37 25.14
CA THR A 29 -2.55 1.73 25.21
C THR A 29 -2.59 0.41 24.44
N GLY A 30 -1.62 0.18 23.57
CA GLY A 30 -1.53 -1.05 22.79
C GLY A 30 -0.14 -1.33 22.23
N GLN A 31 0.11 -2.58 21.86
CA GLN A 31 1.32 -2.94 21.12
C GLN A 31 1.11 -2.76 19.62
N LEU A 32 2.06 -2.08 18.95
CA LEU A 32 2.01 -1.80 17.52
C LEU A 32 2.30 -3.08 16.71
N MET A 33 1.31 -3.62 16.03
CA MET A 33 1.44 -4.89 15.29
C MET A 33 1.73 -4.67 13.82
N HIS A 34 1.13 -3.63 13.25
CA HIS A 34 1.30 -3.33 11.84
C HIS A 34 1.23 -1.83 11.61
N HIS A 35 1.93 -1.38 10.57
CA HIS A 35 1.93 0.02 10.14
C HIS A 35 1.84 0.05 8.61
N ARG A 36 0.77 0.66 8.11
CA ARG A 36 0.49 0.85 6.68
C ARG A 36 0.54 2.32 6.35
N ARG A 37 1.48 2.73 5.51
CA ARG A 37 1.54 4.10 4.97
C ARG A 37 0.74 4.16 3.68
N ILE A 38 -0.36 4.91 3.71
CA ILE A 38 -1.22 5.08 2.52
C ILE A 38 -0.81 6.31 1.72
N SER A 39 -0.49 7.41 2.40
CA SER A 39 -0.02 8.64 1.75
C SER A 39 0.98 9.40 2.63
N ARG A 40 1.37 10.61 2.21
CA ARG A 40 2.14 11.51 3.08
C ARG A 40 1.32 11.94 4.30
N LYS A 41 0.00 12.10 4.14
CA LYS A 41 -0.93 12.65 5.12
C LYS A 41 -1.72 11.60 5.91
N CYS A 42 -1.52 10.30 5.63
CA CYS A 42 -2.33 9.24 6.22
C CYS A 42 -1.53 7.94 6.43
N SER A 43 -1.60 7.41 7.65
CA SER A 43 -1.07 6.12 8.06
C SER A 43 -2.14 5.35 8.86
N PHE A 44 -2.18 4.03 8.70
CA PHE A 44 -2.95 3.12 9.54
C PHE A 44 -2.01 2.31 10.41
N PHE A 45 -2.40 2.09 11.65
CA PHE A 45 -1.71 1.26 12.62
C PHE A 45 -2.68 0.23 13.19
N ASP A 46 -2.19 -1.00 13.36
CA ASP A 46 -2.97 -2.04 14.02
C ASP A 46 -2.40 -2.23 15.43
N LEU A 47 -3.19 -1.98 16.45
CA LEU A 47 -2.83 -2.21 17.85
C LEU A 47 -3.31 -3.56 18.34
N ALA A 48 -2.55 -4.17 19.26
CA ALA A 48 -2.96 -5.28 20.12
C ALA A 48 -3.17 -4.83 21.56
N SER A 49 -4.12 -5.43 22.26
CA SER A 49 -4.22 -5.31 23.72
C SER A 49 -2.93 -5.84 24.37
N VAL A 50 -2.46 -5.16 25.41
CA VAL A 50 -1.22 -5.54 26.13
C VAL A 50 -1.50 -6.59 27.21
N LEU A 51 -2.74 -6.66 27.72
CA LEU A 51 -3.12 -7.47 28.88
C LEU A 51 -3.78 -8.80 28.50
N SER A 52 -4.49 -8.85 27.38
CA SER A 52 -5.18 -10.05 26.96
C SER A 52 -4.26 -10.89 26.08
N GLY A 53 -4.05 -12.16 26.44
CA GLY A 53 -3.54 -13.18 25.49
C GLY A 53 -4.46 -13.41 24.29
N GLU A 54 -5.61 -12.73 24.28
CA GLU A 54 -6.56 -12.67 23.18
C GLU A 54 -6.08 -11.75 22.06
N ARG A 55 -6.35 -12.17 20.81
CA ARG A 55 -5.91 -11.46 19.60
C ARG A 55 -6.83 -10.29 19.25
N GLU A 56 -7.19 -9.48 20.24
CA GLU A 56 -7.96 -8.27 20.00
C GLU A 56 -7.12 -7.26 19.23
N ARG A 57 -7.69 -6.74 18.15
CA ARG A 57 -7.06 -5.71 17.32
C ARG A 57 -7.90 -4.46 17.33
N LEU A 58 -7.23 -3.31 17.39
CA LEU A 58 -7.83 -2.01 17.17
C LEU A 58 -7.13 -1.34 15.99
N GLU A 59 -7.90 -0.89 15.01
CA GLU A 59 -7.36 -0.11 13.90
C GLU A 59 -7.30 1.36 14.32
N VAL A 60 -6.15 1.96 14.08
CA VAL A 60 -5.84 3.35 14.41
C VAL A 60 -5.47 4.06 13.13
N ILE A 61 -6.10 5.19 12.85
CA ILE A 61 -5.77 6.05 11.73
C ILE A 61 -5.06 7.31 12.23
N LEU A 62 -3.88 7.60 11.69
CA LEU A 62 -3.20 8.87 11.84
C LEU A 62 -3.34 9.63 10.52
N LYS A 63 -4.20 10.64 10.52
CA LYS A 63 -4.52 11.43 9.32
C LYS A 63 -4.55 12.91 9.71
N ILE A 64 -4.18 13.77 8.77
CA ILE A 64 -4.47 15.21 8.89
C ILE A 64 -5.98 15.40 8.79
N ILE A 65 -6.58 15.79 9.91
CA ILE A 65 -7.99 16.10 10.06
C ILE A 65 -8.05 17.52 10.60
N ASP A 66 -8.89 18.36 9.99
CA ASP A 66 -9.23 19.70 10.48
C ASP A 66 -8.03 20.61 10.81
N ASP A 67 -6.95 20.52 10.02
CA ASP A 67 -5.69 21.28 10.17
C ASP A 67 -5.00 21.19 11.55
N GLU A 68 -5.43 20.27 12.43
CA GLU A 68 -4.83 20.08 13.76
C GLU A 68 -3.43 19.47 13.71
N LEU A 69 -3.12 18.73 12.64
CA LEU A 69 -1.82 18.09 12.43
C LEU A 69 -1.18 18.58 11.14
N SER A 70 0.04 19.11 11.24
CA SER A 70 0.82 19.41 10.05
C SER A 70 1.37 18.12 9.40
N VAL A 71 1.83 18.24 8.16
CA VAL A 71 2.54 17.15 7.48
C VAL A 71 3.79 16.72 8.24
N ASP A 72 4.44 17.65 8.94
CA ASP A 72 5.68 17.39 9.67
C ASP A 72 5.40 16.69 11.00
N ASP A 73 4.29 16.99 11.67
CA ASP A 73 3.85 16.27 12.87
C ASP A 73 3.57 14.80 12.56
N VAL A 74 2.83 14.54 11.48
CA VAL A 74 2.55 13.18 11.02
C VAL A 74 3.84 12.43 10.69
N ASN A 75 4.82 13.09 10.05
CA ASN A 75 6.11 12.47 9.75
C ASN A 75 6.94 12.22 11.03
N THR A 76 6.91 13.14 11.98
CA THR A 76 7.63 13.04 13.25
C THR A 76 7.10 11.87 14.07
N ILE A 77 5.78 11.77 14.24
CA ILE A 77 5.12 10.64 14.91
C ILE A 77 5.46 9.33 14.20
N ARG A 78 5.35 9.29 12.87
CA ARG A 78 5.67 8.11 12.05
C ARG A 78 7.11 7.64 12.21
N ASN A 79 8.05 8.58 12.24
CA ASN A 79 9.48 8.25 12.33
C ASN A 79 9.86 7.78 13.73
N ARG A 80 9.18 8.30 14.75
CA ARG A 80 9.35 7.92 16.15
C ARG A 80 8.94 6.47 16.40
N VAL A 81 7.74 6.07 16.02
CA VAL A 81 7.18 4.74 16.37
C VAL A 81 7.71 3.61 15.48
N LYS A 82 7.87 2.41 16.05
CA LYS A 82 8.24 1.17 15.36
C LYS A 82 7.25 0.05 15.67
N VAL A 83 7.16 -0.89 14.73
CA VAL A 83 6.37 -2.11 14.93
C VAL A 83 7.01 -2.93 16.05
N GLY A 84 6.19 -3.36 17.00
CA GLY A 84 6.57 -4.02 18.25
C GLY A 84 6.49 -3.10 19.48
N ASP A 85 6.55 -1.78 19.30
CA ASP A 85 6.53 -0.83 20.42
C ASP A 85 5.18 -0.86 21.13
N ILE A 86 5.21 -0.66 22.45
CA ILE A 86 4.02 -0.39 23.25
C ILE A 86 3.82 1.11 23.27
N VAL A 87 2.68 1.55 22.76
CA VAL A 87 2.37 2.95 22.52
C VAL A 87 1.08 3.37 23.22
N ASN A 88 1.02 4.64 23.61
CA ASN A 88 -0.22 5.33 23.96
C ASN A 88 -0.66 6.16 22.76
N VAL A 89 -1.88 5.90 22.30
CA VAL A 89 -2.54 6.66 21.24
C VAL A 89 -3.58 7.56 21.88
N ARG A 90 -3.42 8.88 21.72
CA ARG A 90 -4.42 9.87 22.09
C ARG A 90 -5.23 10.23 20.86
N GLY A 91 -6.56 10.23 20.97
CA GLY A 91 -7.42 10.41 19.82
C GLY A 91 -8.91 10.34 20.14
N PHE A 92 -9.75 10.30 19.12
CA PHE A 92 -11.19 10.12 19.24
C PHE A 92 -11.65 8.89 18.45
N ILE A 93 -12.81 8.34 18.82
CA ILE A 93 -13.34 7.13 18.18
C ILE A 93 -14.41 7.47 17.16
N GLU A 94 -14.30 6.85 15.99
CA GLU A 94 -15.35 6.76 14.99
C GLU A 94 -15.94 5.34 14.97
N ARG A 95 -17.28 5.25 14.94
CA ARG A 95 -18.00 3.99 14.77
C ARG A 95 -18.29 3.76 13.29
N LEU A 96 -17.93 2.59 12.75
CA LEU A 96 -18.18 2.27 11.35
C LEU A 96 -19.57 1.63 11.18
N GLU A 97 -20.35 2.09 10.19
CA GLU A 97 -21.76 1.73 9.96
C GLU A 97 -22.06 0.22 9.78
N LYS A 98 -21.05 -0.63 9.55
CA LYS A 98 -21.22 -2.06 9.20
C LYS A 98 -20.62 -3.05 10.21
N GLY A 99 -20.64 -2.73 11.51
CA GLY A 99 -20.41 -3.72 12.57
C GLY A 99 -19.91 -3.13 13.89
N ALA A 100 -19.60 -3.99 14.86
CA ALA A 100 -18.94 -3.65 16.13
C ALA A 100 -17.48 -3.14 15.95
N LEU A 101 -17.16 -2.61 14.76
CA LEU A 101 -15.85 -2.11 14.37
C LEU A 101 -15.75 -0.62 14.69
N VAL A 102 -14.75 -0.28 15.49
CA VAL A 102 -14.40 1.08 15.88
C VAL A 102 -13.04 1.43 15.29
N LEU A 103 -12.90 2.69 14.85
CA LEU A 103 -11.68 3.26 14.31
C LEU A 103 -11.21 4.38 15.25
N LEU A 104 -9.96 4.32 15.70
CA LEU A 104 -9.36 5.37 16.55
C LEU A 104 -8.60 6.37 15.67
N HIS A 105 -9.03 7.63 15.66
CA HIS A 105 -8.31 8.73 15.00
C HIS A 105 -7.27 9.29 15.94
N ALA A 106 -6.00 8.97 15.67
CA ALA A 106 -4.87 9.42 16.47
C ALA A 106 -4.56 10.89 16.22
N ARG A 107 -4.52 11.68 17.29
CA ARG A 107 -3.91 13.01 17.36
C ARG A 107 -2.43 12.95 17.75
N ASP A 108 -2.06 11.99 18.61
CA ASP A 108 -0.66 11.74 18.96
C ASP A 108 -0.45 10.27 19.31
N ILE A 109 0.78 9.80 19.15
CA ILE A 109 1.20 8.43 19.46
C ILE A 109 2.55 8.47 20.18
N THR A 110 2.56 8.29 21.50
CA THR A 110 3.77 8.32 22.32
C THR A 110 4.23 6.91 22.66
N ILE A 111 5.54 6.65 22.61
CA ILE A 111 6.12 5.36 22.98
C ILE A 111 6.15 5.25 24.50
N VAL A 112 5.61 4.15 25.03
CA VAL A 112 5.68 3.79 26.44
C VAL A 112 6.88 2.87 26.67
N ARG A 113 7.00 1.82 25.84
CA ARG A 113 8.12 0.86 25.89
C ARG A 113 8.52 0.51 24.46
N ALA A 114 9.79 0.70 24.13
CA ALA A 114 10.31 0.39 22.80
C ALA A 114 10.70 -1.09 22.74
N TRP A 115 10.28 -1.78 21.66
CA TRP A 115 10.55 -3.21 21.51
C TRP A 115 12.06 -3.51 21.50
N LYS A 116 12.83 -2.66 20.83
CA LYS A 116 14.27 -2.82 20.66
C LYS A 116 15.02 -2.80 21.99
N ASP A 117 14.52 -2.05 22.97
CA ASP A 117 15.17 -1.90 24.27
C ASP A 117 14.92 -3.13 25.16
N GLU A 118 13.70 -3.69 25.10
CA GLU A 118 13.34 -4.91 25.83
C GLU A 118 13.86 -6.19 25.14
N ASN A 119 14.02 -6.16 23.81
CA ASN A 119 14.37 -7.31 22.98
C ASN A 119 15.53 -6.98 22.04
N PRO A 120 16.75 -6.79 22.57
CA PRO A 120 17.91 -6.43 21.77
C PRO A 120 18.22 -7.52 20.74
N ASN A 121 18.46 -7.10 19.50
CA ASN A 121 18.75 -7.97 18.34
C ASN A 121 17.62 -8.93 17.92
N VAL A 122 16.45 -8.86 18.53
CA VAL A 122 15.29 -9.67 18.13
C VAL A 122 14.34 -8.82 17.31
N THR A 123 14.08 -9.25 16.07
CA THR A 123 13.09 -8.59 15.22
C THR A 123 11.69 -8.95 15.71
N PHE A 124 10.84 -7.95 15.92
CA PHE A 124 9.45 -8.18 16.27
C PHE A 124 8.72 -8.91 15.14
N LEU A 125 8.03 -10.01 15.49
CA LEU A 125 7.21 -10.79 14.58
C LEU A 125 5.74 -10.61 14.94
N PRO A 126 4.96 -9.82 14.17
CA PRO A 126 3.56 -9.62 14.48
C PRO A 126 2.77 -10.91 14.28
N LEU A 127 2.02 -11.31 15.30
CA LEU A 127 1.11 -12.45 15.19
C LEU A 127 0.00 -12.13 14.17
N PRO A 128 -0.39 -13.08 13.31
CA PRO A 128 -1.50 -12.89 12.39
C PRO A 128 -2.81 -12.69 13.16
N SER A 129 -3.56 -11.65 12.79
CA SER A 129 -4.92 -11.40 13.29
C SER A 129 -5.79 -12.61 12.94
N ILE A 130 -6.43 -13.24 13.93
CA ILE A 130 -7.49 -14.21 13.66
C ILE A 130 -8.63 -13.39 13.07
N ALA A 131 -8.84 -13.48 11.76
CA ALA A 131 -10.06 -13.00 11.17
C ALA A 131 -11.22 -13.72 11.89
N THR A 132 -12.08 -12.95 12.54
CA THR A 132 -13.38 -13.44 12.97
C THR A 132 -14.05 -14.12 11.76
N SER A 133 -14.72 -15.23 12.06
CA SER A 133 -15.06 -16.35 11.19
C SER A 133 -15.73 -16.00 9.86
N ASP A 134 -16.28 -14.81 9.70
CA ASP A 134 -17.08 -14.41 8.54
C ASP A 134 -16.26 -13.98 7.32
N LYS A 135 -15.03 -13.47 7.48
CA LYS A 135 -14.19 -13.08 6.34
C LYS A 135 -13.48 -14.26 5.65
N LYS A 136 -13.50 -15.45 6.26
CA LYS A 136 -12.82 -16.64 5.72
C LYS A 136 -13.58 -17.28 4.54
N LEU A 137 -14.88 -16.99 4.40
CA LEU A 137 -15.72 -17.52 3.32
C LEU A 137 -15.67 -16.68 2.04
N LEU A 138 -15.56 -15.34 2.14
CA LEU A 138 -15.54 -14.47 0.95
C LEU A 138 -14.17 -14.29 0.27
N MET A 139 -13.05 -14.63 0.94
CA MET A 139 -11.72 -14.54 0.32
C MET A 139 -11.17 -15.88 -0.23
N LYS A 140 -11.92 -16.98 -0.09
CA LYS A 140 -11.50 -18.29 -0.62
C LYS A 140 -11.62 -18.42 -2.15
N GLU A 141 -12.27 -17.47 -2.82
CA GLU A 141 -12.52 -17.56 -4.28
C GLU A 141 -11.65 -16.68 -5.18
N LYS A 142 -10.77 -15.82 -4.67
CA LYS A 142 -9.85 -15.06 -5.53
C LYS A 142 -8.41 -15.50 -5.36
N VAL A 143 -8.09 -16.48 -6.20
CA VAL A 143 -6.75 -16.90 -6.65
C VAL A 143 -5.96 -17.66 -5.59
N LYS A 144 -6.32 -18.94 -5.40
CA LYS A 144 -5.28 -19.97 -5.26
C LYS A 144 -4.30 -19.76 -6.43
N PRO A 145 -2.99 -19.57 -6.22
CA PRO A 145 -2.07 -19.95 -7.27
C PRO A 145 -2.41 -21.42 -7.55
N LYS A 146 -2.78 -21.72 -8.81
CA LYS A 146 -2.98 -23.11 -9.24
C LYS A 146 -1.79 -23.87 -8.70
N SER A 147 -2.08 -24.81 -7.80
CA SER A 147 -1.25 -26.00 -7.60
C SER A 147 -0.89 -26.45 -8.99
N ILE A 148 0.38 -26.29 -9.36
CA ILE A 148 0.90 -26.90 -10.57
C ILE A 148 0.82 -28.38 -10.25
N GLU A 149 -0.22 -29.00 -10.79
CA GLU A 149 -0.32 -30.44 -10.94
C GLU A 149 1.00 -30.93 -11.53
N ASN A 150 1.55 -31.95 -10.90
CA ASN A 150 2.79 -32.61 -11.28
C ASN A 150 2.79 -32.91 -12.78
N VAL A 151 3.48 -32.08 -13.56
CA VAL A 151 3.90 -32.46 -14.90
C VAL A 151 5.16 -33.29 -14.70
N VAL A 152 4.95 -34.60 -14.58
CA VAL A 152 5.99 -35.61 -14.71
C VAL A 152 6.47 -35.56 -16.16
N HIS A 153 7.54 -34.81 -16.42
CA HIS A 153 8.41 -35.03 -17.57
C HIS A 153 9.83 -35.27 -17.06
N GLN A 154 10.39 -36.38 -17.53
CA GLN A 154 11.65 -36.94 -17.11
C GLN A 154 12.81 -35.93 -17.25
N GLY A 155 13.50 -35.68 -16.14
CA GLY A 155 14.85 -35.11 -16.07
C GLY A 155 14.97 -33.59 -16.15
N VAL A 156 14.72 -32.83 -15.06
CA VAL A 156 15.14 -31.42 -14.94
C VAL A 156 15.37 -31.03 -13.47
N LEU A 157 16.36 -30.16 -13.24
CA LEU A 157 16.81 -29.58 -11.97
C LEU A 157 15.67 -29.22 -10.98
N ASP A 158 15.94 -29.43 -9.69
CA ASP A 158 15.19 -28.93 -8.52
C ASP A 158 14.94 -27.40 -8.63
N VAL A 159 13.81 -26.98 -9.22
CA VAL A 159 13.45 -25.56 -9.36
C VAL A 159 12.95 -25.06 -8.00
N ARG A 160 13.89 -24.65 -7.15
CA ARG A 160 13.59 -24.07 -5.85
C ARG A 160 12.89 -22.72 -5.98
N ILE A 161 11.66 -22.63 -5.48
CA ILE A 161 10.88 -21.38 -5.51
C ILE A 161 11.36 -20.44 -4.40
N HIS A 162 11.82 -19.25 -4.79
CA HIS A 162 12.29 -18.22 -3.85
C HIS A 162 11.18 -17.69 -2.93
N CYS A 163 11.50 -17.54 -1.64
CA CYS A 163 10.65 -16.86 -0.67
C CYS A 163 10.54 -15.36 -1.00
N LYS A 164 9.32 -14.90 -1.31
CA LYS A 164 9.06 -13.48 -1.64
C LYS A 164 9.52 -12.51 -0.54
N PHE A 165 9.37 -12.88 0.72
CA PHE A 165 9.73 -12.01 1.85
C PHE A 165 11.26 -11.95 2.00
N TRP A 166 11.91 -13.11 2.04
CA TRP A 166 13.36 -13.20 2.17
C TRP A 166 14.12 -12.50 1.02
N ILE A 167 13.73 -12.74 -0.23
CA ILE A 167 14.43 -12.17 -1.40
C ILE A 167 14.29 -10.65 -1.50
N ASN A 168 13.22 -10.07 -0.91
CA ASN A 168 12.98 -8.62 -0.97
C ASN A 168 13.49 -7.87 0.26
N SER A 169 13.37 -8.44 1.46
CA SER A 169 13.64 -7.74 2.72
C SER A 169 14.60 -8.46 3.68
N LYS A 170 15.12 -9.65 3.34
CA LYS A 170 15.93 -10.51 4.24
C LYS A 170 15.23 -10.95 5.53
N THR A 171 13.93 -10.75 5.62
CA THR A 171 13.14 -11.05 6.81
C THR A 171 11.97 -11.93 6.41
N CYS A 172 11.99 -13.19 6.83
CA CYS A 172 10.87 -14.12 6.65
C CYS A 172 10.28 -14.45 8.01
N GLN A 173 8.96 -14.35 8.14
CA GLN A 173 8.24 -14.68 9.38
C GLN A 173 8.40 -16.13 9.84
N TYR A 174 8.79 -17.02 8.92
CA TYR A 174 8.99 -18.44 9.19
C TYR A 174 10.45 -18.81 9.49
N GLY A 175 11.40 -17.87 9.32
CA GLY A 175 12.83 -18.13 9.52
C GLY A 175 13.28 -19.40 8.79
N ASP A 176 14.02 -20.25 9.49
CA ASP A 176 14.55 -21.51 8.96
C ASP A 176 13.47 -22.57 8.69
N LYS A 177 12.24 -22.37 9.17
CA LYS A 177 11.09 -23.26 8.92
C LYS A 177 10.32 -22.89 7.65
N CYS A 178 10.85 -21.98 6.83
CA CYS A 178 10.17 -21.58 5.60
C CYS A 178 10.28 -22.69 4.54
N GLU A 179 9.14 -23.08 3.97
CA GLU A 179 9.06 -24.04 2.85
C GLU A 179 9.64 -23.48 1.54
N TYR A 180 9.85 -22.16 1.48
CA TYR A 180 10.39 -21.48 0.30
C TYR A 180 11.87 -21.20 0.45
N PHE A 181 12.58 -21.18 -0.67
CA PHE A 181 14.03 -21.04 -0.67
C PHE A 181 14.48 -19.65 -0.20
N HIS A 182 15.38 -19.67 0.78
CA HIS A 182 16.08 -18.52 1.31
C HIS A 182 17.48 -18.46 0.68
N VAL A 183 17.70 -17.47 -0.18
CA VAL A 183 19.00 -17.24 -0.81
C VAL A 183 20.03 -16.76 0.22
N SER A 184 21.29 -17.15 0.02
CA SER A 184 22.43 -16.64 0.80
C SER A 184 22.60 -15.13 0.62
N ASP A 185 23.30 -14.48 1.55
CA ASP A 185 23.61 -13.05 1.44
C ASP A 185 24.49 -12.72 0.22
N ALA A 186 25.39 -13.63 -0.15
CA ALA A 186 26.29 -13.44 -1.29
C ALA A 186 25.53 -13.43 -2.63
N ASP A 187 24.54 -14.31 -2.77
CA ASP A 187 23.81 -14.50 -4.03
C ASP A 187 22.54 -13.64 -4.15
N GLN A 188 22.16 -12.95 -3.08
CA GLN A 188 20.86 -12.28 -3.00
C GLN A 188 20.63 -11.26 -4.11
N LYS A 189 21.64 -10.43 -4.41
CA LYS A 189 21.49 -9.39 -5.44
C LYS A 189 21.25 -10.00 -6.81
N LEU A 190 21.97 -11.09 -7.12
CA LEU A 190 21.87 -11.80 -8.38
C LEU A 190 20.51 -12.50 -8.51
N GLU A 191 20.14 -13.28 -7.51
CA GLU A 191 18.88 -14.03 -7.51
C GLU A 191 17.66 -13.12 -7.46
N ARG A 192 17.72 -12.01 -6.72
CA ARG A 192 16.67 -10.98 -6.75
C ARG A 192 16.50 -10.40 -8.15
N ALA A 193 17.60 -10.10 -8.85
CA ALA A 193 17.52 -9.57 -10.21
C ALA A 193 16.85 -10.58 -11.16
N LYS A 194 17.20 -11.88 -11.05
CA LYS A 194 16.55 -12.97 -11.80
C LYS A 194 15.06 -13.08 -11.47
N TRP A 195 14.71 -13.15 -10.19
CA TRP A 195 13.33 -13.24 -9.70
C TRP A 195 12.47 -12.06 -10.16
N VAL A 196 12.99 -10.84 -10.06
CA VAL A 196 12.29 -9.63 -10.53
C VAL A 196 12.08 -9.69 -12.05
N LYS A 197 13.10 -10.07 -12.82
CA LYS A 197 13.02 -10.19 -14.29
C LYS A 197 11.93 -11.19 -14.70
N GLU A 198 11.92 -12.37 -14.09
CA GLU A 198 10.94 -13.43 -14.35
C GLU A 198 9.52 -12.97 -13.97
N ARG A 199 9.35 -12.33 -12.80
CA ARG A 199 8.04 -11.82 -12.38
C ARG A 199 7.51 -10.70 -13.28
N ILE A 200 8.38 -9.83 -13.77
CA ILE A 200 7.99 -8.78 -14.74
C ILE A 200 7.54 -9.42 -16.05
N HIS A 201 8.26 -10.44 -16.53
CA HIS A 201 7.88 -11.21 -17.72
C HIS A 201 6.50 -11.85 -17.55
N LEU A 202 6.31 -12.68 -16.51
CA LEU A 202 5.02 -13.32 -16.20
C LEU A 202 3.87 -12.33 -16.01
N LYS A 203 4.14 -11.14 -15.45
CA LYS A 203 3.13 -10.09 -15.30
C LYS A 203 2.68 -9.53 -16.65
N ARG A 204 3.61 -9.38 -17.60
CA ARG A 204 3.30 -8.92 -18.96
C ARG A 204 2.49 -9.97 -19.71
N ASP A 205 2.89 -11.23 -19.63
CA ASP A 205 2.18 -12.34 -20.30
C ASP A 205 0.74 -12.47 -19.79
N ARG A 206 0.55 -12.38 -18.46
CA ARG A 206 -0.80 -12.41 -17.86
C ARG A 206 -1.65 -11.20 -18.21
N ALA A 207 -1.03 -10.05 -18.50
CA ALA A 207 -1.73 -8.83 -18.87
C ALA A 207 -2.00 -8.75 -20.38
N HIS A 208 -1.48 -9.70 -21.16
CA HIS A 208 -1.74 -9.81 -22.59
C HIS A 208 -3.08 -10.52 -22.82
N LEU A 209 -3.93 -9.91 -23.62
CA LEU A 209 -5.16 -10.56 -24.09
C LEU A 209 -4.78 -11.45 -25.27
N LYS A 210 -5.37 -12.65 -25.36
CA LYS A 210 -5.06 -13.61 -26.44
C LYS A 210 -5.31 -13.06 -27.85
N GLU A 211 -6.17 -12.05 -27.95
CA GLU A 211 -6.59 -11.40 -29.20
C GLU A 211 -5.88 -10.07 -29.45
N ASP A 212 -4.96 -9.65 -28.56
CA ASP A 212 -4.17 -8.43 -28.76
C ASP A 212 -3.05 -8.74 -29.78
N PRO A 213 -3.06 -8.12 -30.98
CA PRO A 213 -2.06 -8.41 -32.01
C PRO A 213 -0.67 -7.82 -31.68
N LEU A 214 -0.56 -7.03 -30.61
CA LEU A 214 0.68 -6.36 -30.20
C LEU A 214 1.47 -7.20 -29.21
N ASP A 215 2.78 -7.34 -29.46
CA ASP A 215 3.70 -8.02 -28.55
C ASP A 215 3.64 -7.41 -27.13
N PRO A 216 3.34 -8.21 -26.07
CA PRO A 216 3.32 -7.75 -24.69
C PRO A 216 4.66 -7.19 -24.20
N HIS A 217 5.78 -7.56 -24.82
CA HIS A 217 7.10 -7.03 -24.51
C HIS A 217 7.46 -5.75 -25.27
N ALA A 218 6.75 -5.42 -26.35
CA ALA A 218 6.94 -4.19 -27.11
C ALA A 218 6.27 -2.95 -26.44
N LYS A 219 5.53 -3.12 -25.34
CA LYS A 219 4.88 -2.01 -24.62
C LYS A 219 5.94 -1.04 -24.06
N SER A 220 6.03 0.12 -24.70
CA SER A 220 6.84 1.26 -24.27
C SER A 220 6.49 1.70 -22.84
N GLY A 221 7.44 2.37 -22.18
CA GLY A 221 7.26 2.81 -20.80
C GLY A 221 6.07 3.77 -20.66
N LYS A 222 5.41 3.80 -19.49
CA LYS A 222 4.28 4.73 -19.23
C LYS A 222 4.63 6.20 -19.52
N GLN A 223 5.90 6.56 -19.38
CA GLN A 223 6.42 7.90 -19.65
C GLN A 223 6.42 8.26 -21.14
N GLN A 224 6.46 7.27 -22.05
CA GLN A 224 6.50 7.47 -23.50
C GLN A 224 5.11 7.55 -24.15
N ARG A 225 4.03 7.43 -23.37
CA ARG A 225 2.65 7.44 -23.91
C ARG A 225 2.32 8.72 -24.66
N ALA A 226 2.75 9.86 -24.13
CA ALA A 226 2.54 11.14 -24.79
C ALA A 226 3.26 11.20 -26.14
N GLN A 227 4.50 10.70 -26.21
CA GLN A 227 5.24 10.62 -27.47
C GLN A 227 4.54 9.73 -28.50
N VAL A 228 4.14 8.50 -28.12
CA VAL A 228 3.44 7.57 -29.02
C VAL A 228 2.13 8.18 -29.53
N PHE A 229 1.40 8.87 -28.66
CA PHE A 229 0.16 9.54 -29.04
C PHE A 229 0.40 10.71 -30.00
N VAL A 230 1.43 11.53 -29.75
CA VAL A 230 1.80 12.64 -30.65
C VAL A 230 2.31 12.12 -32.00
N GLU A 231 3.09 11.05 -32.02
CA GLU A 231 3.51 10.38 -33.26
C GLU A 231 2.30 9.91 -34.07
N TRP A 232 1.30 9.31 -33.40
CA TRP A 232 0.05 8.95 -34.04
C TRP A 232 -0.71 10.16 -34.56
N LEU A 233 -0.86 11.23 -33.76
CA LEU A 233 -1.53 12.47 -34.18
C LEU A 233 -0.89 13.05 -35.45
N VAL A 234 0.43 13.16 -35.46
CA VAL A 234 1.18 13.67 -36.62
C VAL A 234 1.01 12.74 -37.82
N LYS A 235 1.06 11.42 -37.63
CA LYS A 235 0.85 10.46 -38.71
C LYS A 235 -0.56 10.52 -39.29
N THR A 236 -1.57 10.74 -38.44
CA THR A 236 -2.99 10.71 -38.83
C THR A 236 -3.43 12.02 -39.46
N PHE A 237 -3.01 13.15 -38.92
CA PHE A 237 -3.50 14.48 -39.32
C PHE A 237 -2.48 15.31 -40.11
N GLY A 238 -1.19 14.98 -40.02
CA GLY A 238 -0.10 15.74 -40.64
C GLY A 238 0.32 16.95 -39.80
N GLU A 239 1.60 17.32 -39.88
CA GLU A 239 2.14 18.46 -39.11
C GLU A 239 1.54 19.80 -39.56
N GLU A 240 1.30 19.96 -40.87
CA GLU A 240 0.74 21.20 -41.44
C GLU A 240 -0.66 21.51 -40.90
N TYR A 241 -1.53 20.49 -40.83
CA TYR A 241 -2.87 20.64 -40.28
C TYR A 241 -2.81 20.98 -38.78
N LEU A 242 -1.97 20.27 -38.02
CA LEU A 242 -1.80 20.51 -36.58
C LEU A 242 -1.18 21.89 -36.28
N ALA A 243 -0.39 22.43 -37.20
CA ALA A 243 0.19 23.77 -37.11
C ALA A 243 -0.74 24.89 -37.61
N SER A 244 -1.85 24.53 -38.27
CA SER A 244 -2.76 25.51 -38.85
C SER A 244 -3.51 26.32 -37.78
N GLY A 245 -3.88 27.56 -38.13
CA GLY A 245 -4.61 28.46 -37.24
C GLY A 245 -3.86 28.75 -35.93
N THR A 246 -4.50 28.44 -34.79
CA THR A 246 -3.94 28.66 -33.45
C THR A 246 -3.25 27.44 -32.85
N GLY A 247 -3.18 26.32 -33.59
CA GLY A 247 -2.55 25.07 -33.16
C GLY A 247 -3.49 24.12 -32.40
N VAL A 248 -2.91 23.23 -31.59
CA VAL A 248 -3.62 22.15 -30.89
C VAL A 248 -4.13 22.58 -29.52
N LEU A 249 -5.36 22.22 -29.16
CA LEU A 249 -5.92 22.44 -27.83
C LEU A 249 -5.92 21.13 -27.02
N ASP A 250 -5.11 21.07 -25.96
CA ASP A 250 -4.97 19.91 -25.06
C ASP A 250 -5.90 20.10 -23.84
N ILE A 251 -7.13 19.60 -23.94
CA ILE A 251 -8.17 19.73 -22.91
C ILE A 251 -8.03 18.58 -21.91
N ALA A 252 -8.03 18.92 -20.62
CA ALA A 252 -7.80 17.97 -19.52
C ALA A 252 -6.47 17.20 -19.65
N GLY A 253 -5.43 17.87 -20.17
CA GLY A 253 -4.11 17.29 -20.44
C GLY A 253 -3.28 16.97 -19.18
N GLY A 254 -3.81 17.26 -17.99
CA GLY A 254 -3.22 16.98 -16.69
C GLY A 254 -1.87 17.70 -16.53
N ARG A 255 -0.80 16.91 -16.46
CA ARG A 255 0.57 17.44 -16.34
C ARG A 255 1.15 18.01 -17.64
N GLY A 256 0.36 18.06 -18.72
CA GLY A 256 0.78 18.67 -20.00
C GLY A 256 1.83 17.87 -20.76
N CYS A 257 1.89 16.54 -20.59
CA CYS A 257 2.90 15.72 -21.27
C CYS A 257 2.72 15.71 -22.80
N VAL A 258 1.48 15.76 -23.30
CA VAL A 258 1.18 15.83 -24.73
C VAL A 258 1.55 17.21 -25.28
N SER A 259 1.11 18.27 -24.60
CA SER A 259 1.52 19.65 -24.91
C SER A 259 3.04 19.81 -24.96
N PHE A 260 3.77 19.22 -24.01
CA PHE A 260 5.24 19.24 -24.02
C PHE A 260 5.84 18.55 -25.26
N GLU A 261 5.35 17.37 -25.63
CA GLU A 261 5.84 16.64 -26.81
C GLU A 261 5.56 17.42 -28.12
N LEU A 262 4.38 18.06 -28.23
CA LEU A 262 4.02 18.88 -29.39
C LEU A 262 4.91 20.13 -29.50
N TRP A 263 5.03 20.91 -28.43
CA TRP A 263 5.75 22.18 -28.44
C TRP A 263 7.27 22.00 -28.45
N ASN A 264 7.82 21.23 -27.49
CA ASN A 264 9.26 21.17 -27.27
C ASN A 264 9.99 20.36 -28.35
N LYS A 265 9.41 19.22 -28.77
CA LYS A 265 10.09 18.35 -29.74
C LYS A 265 9.75 18.68 -31.19
N ARG A 266 8.52 19.11 -31.47
CA ARG A 266 8.02 19.28 -32.85
C ARG A 266 7.72 20.73 -33.23
N ARG A 267 7.85 21.68 -32.29
CA ARG A 267 7.56 23.11 -32.52
C ARG A 267 6.12 23.37 -32.99
N LEU A 268 5.19 22.48 -32.66
CA LEU A 268 3.77 22.66 -32.94
C LEU A 268 3.14 23.46 -31.81
N ARG A 269 2.45 24.55 -32.15
CA ARG A 269 1.70 25.38 -31.19
C ARG A 269 0.65 24.52 -30.50
N CYS A 270 0.63 24.57 -29.17
CA CYS A 270 -0.40 23.93 -28.39
C CYS A 270 -0.79 24.78 -27.17
N THR A 271 -2.06 24.69 -26.77
CA THR A 271 -2.59 25.34 -25.56
C THR A 271 -3.14 24.26 -24.63
N LEU A 272 -2.62 24.18 -23.41
CA LEU A 272 -3.11 23.28 -22.37
C LEU A 272 -4.27 23.94 -21.61
N VAL A 273 -5.40 23.27 -21.55
CA VAL A 273 -6.56 23.67 -20.73
C VAL A 273 -6.81 22.59 -19.69
N GLU A 274 -6.36 22.84 -18.47
CA GLU A 274 -6.55 21.94 -17.33
C GLU A 274 -7.49 22.60 -16.31
N PRO A 275 -8.61 21.94 -15.92
CA PRO A 275 -9.44 22.46 -14.85
C PRO A 275 -8.67 22.49 -13.52
N PRO A 276 -8.92 23.48 -12.64
CA PRO A 276 -8.28 23.52 -11.35
C PRO A 276 -8.62 22.25 -10.54
N PRO A 277 -7.73 21.80 -9.64
CA PRO A 277 -8.02 20.69 -8.76
C PRO A 277 -9.31 20.98 -7.99
N CYS A 278 -10.24 20.01 -7.99
CA CYS A 278 -11.47 20.11 -7.22
C CYS A 278 -11.08 20.09 -5.74
N ASN A 279 -10.94 21.27 -5.15
CA ASN A 279 -10.88 21.42 -3.71
C ASN A 279 -12.30 21.13 -3.21
N THR A 280 -12.53 19.92 -2.69
CA THR A 280 -13.73 19.63 -1.92
C THR A 280 -13.68 20.50 -0.67
N SER A 281 -14.37 21.63 -0.72
CA SER A 281 -14.75 22.45 0.43
C SER A 281 -15.74 21.72 1.31
#